data_AF-A0A8J8TKU1-F1
#
_entry.id   AF-A0A8J8TKU1-F1
#
_cell.length_a   1.000
_cell.length_b   1.000
_cell.length_c   1.000
_cell.angle_alpha   90.00
_cell.angle_beta   90.00
_cell.angle_gamma   90.00
#
_symmetry.space_group_name_H-M   'P 1'
#
loop_
_entity.id
_entity.type
_entity.pdbx_description
1 polymer ?
#
loop_
_entity_poly.entity_id
_entity_poly.type
_entity_poly.pdbx_seq_one_letter_code
_entity_poly.pdbx_strand_id
1 'polypeptide(L)' 'MAYRVFVAGQYKKRQRGDKYYVYCVEKDDGGKIRETYIGPLDKIVEFYVRNGDVGGIFQPWILDR' A
#
# COMPACT_ATOMS: atom_id res chain seq x y z
N MET A 1 -12.17 -23.71 17.79
CA MET A 1 -11.36 -23.17 16.67
C MET A 1 -11.04 -21.71 17.01
N ALA A 2 -9.86 -21.42 17.55
CA ALA A 2 -9.49 -20.05 17.90
C ALA A 2 -8.99 -19.32 16.64
N TYR A 3 -9.72 -18.32 16.18
CA TYR A 3 -9.29 -17.42 15.11
C TYR A 3 -8.44 -16.30 15.74
N ARG A 4 -7.24 -16.09 15.20
CA ARG A 4 -6.40 -14.94 15.58
C ARG A 4 -6.85 -13.74 14.75
N VAL A 5 -7.38 -12.72 15.41
CA VAL A 5 -7.76 -11.45 14.80
C VAL A 5 -6.55 -10.53 14.85
N PHE A 6 -6.01 -10.17 13.69
CA PHE A 6 -4.93 -9.20 13.57
C PHE A 6 -5.55 -7.84 13.21
N VAL A 7 -5.26 -6.80 13.99
CA VAL A 7 -5.67 -5.43 13.65
C VAL A 7 -4.60 -4.84 12.73
N ALA A 8 -4.91 -4.71 11.44
CA ALA A 8 -4.08 -4.02 10.46
C ALA A 8 -4.06 -2.52 10.81
N GLY A 9 -2.98 -2.04 11.42
CA GLY A 9 -2.96 -0.68 11.98
C GLY A 9 -1.95 0.26 11.33
N GLN A 10 -0.78 -0.23 10.93
CA GLN A 10 0.32 0.66 10.54
C GLN A 10 1.13 0.10 9.38
N TYR A 11 1.59 0.99 8.51
CA TYR A 11 2.52 0.66 7.43
C TYR A 11 3.89 1.26 7.72
N LYS A 12 4.94 0.49 7.48
CA LYS A 12 6.33 0.91 7.64
C LYS A 12 7.02 0.91 6.29
N LYS A 13 7.68 2.02 5.97
CA LYS A 13 8.58 2.13 4.81
C LYS A 13 10.01 1.85 5.27
N ARG A 14 10.73 1.03 4.53
CA ARG A 14 12.18 0.79 4.72
C ARG A 14 12.91 1.17 3.44
N GLN A 15 13.95 1.97 3.56
CA GLN A 15 14.83 2.33 2.45
C GLN A 15 16.03 1.37 2.41
N ARG A 16 16.41 0.92 1.22
CA ARG A 16 17.63 0.16 0.97
C ARG A 16 18.26 0.65 -0.33
N GLY A 17 19.34 1.42 -0.21
CA GLY A 17 19.86 2.23 -1.32
C GLY A 17 18.80 3.20 -1.82
N ASP A 18 18.56 3.20 -3.12
CA ASP A 18 17.55 4.05 -3.78
C ASP A 18 16.13 3.44 -3.81
N LYS A 19 15.94 2.25 -3.23
CA LYS A 19 14.66 1.53 -3.28
C LYS A 19 13.93 1.58 -1.94
N TYR A 20 12.61 1.76 -2.02
CA TYR A 20 11.71 1.75 -0.87
C TYR A 20 10.83 0.51 -0.87
N TYR A 21 10.67 -0.08 0.31
CA TYR A 21 9.92 -1.30 0.55
C TYR A 21 8.86 -1.06 1.63
N VAL A 22 7.64 -1.54 1.40
CA VAL A 22 6.50 -1.34 2.30
C VAL A 22 6.19 -2.63 3.04
N TYR A 23 5.99 -2.51 4.34
CA TYR A 23 5.59 -3.58 5.24
C TYR A 23 4.31 -3.17 5.96
N CYS A 24 3.38 -4.11 6.12
CA CYS A 24 2.25 -3.98 7.04
C CYS A 24 2.69 -4.45 8.42
N VAL A 25 2.38 -3.67 9.44
CA VAL A 25 2.68 -3.96 10.84
C VAL A 25 1.36 -4.32 11.51
N GLU A 26 1.25 -5.59 11.86
CA GLU A 26 0.07 -6.16 12.49
C GLU A 26 0.39 -6.47 13.95
N LYS A 27 -0.51 -6.08 14.85
CA LYS A 27 -0.45 -6.48 16.26
C LYS A 27 -1.38 -7.67 16.46
N ASP A 28 -0.82 -8.76 16.97
CA ASP A 28 -1.59 -9.89 17.50
C ASP A 28 -2.18 -9.51 18.86
N ASP A 29 -3.28 -10.16 19.25
CA ASP A 29 -3.98 -9.97 20.54
C ASP A 29 -3.02 -10.18 21.74
N GLY A 30 -1.98 -11.01 21.57
CA GLY A 30 -0.92 -11.22 22.56
C GLY A 30 0.22 -10.18 22.57
N GLY A 31 0.08 -9.05 21.88
CA GLY A 31 1.09 -7.97 21.85
C GLY A 31 2.32 -8.25 20.99
N LYS A 32 2.36 -9.39 20.27
CA LYS A 32 3.43 -9.70 19.31
C LYS A 32 3.23 -8.90 18.02
N ILE A 33 4.28 -8.17 17.63
CA ILE A 33 4.31 -7.42 16.37
C ILE A 33 4.76 -8.35 15.26
N ARG A 34 3.98 -8.43 14.17
CA ARG A 34 4.37 -9.12 12.93
C ARG A 34 4.52 -8.09 11.82
N GLU A 35 5.60 -8.20 11.06
CA GLU A 35 5.86 -7.38 9.88
C GLU A 35 5.65 -8.24 8.64
N THR A 36 4.64 -7.90 7.84
CA THR A 36 4.30 -8.59 6.60
C THR A 36 4.79 -7.76 5.42
N TYR A 37 5.63 -8.33 4.55
CA TYR A 37 6.09 -7.64 3.34
C TYR A 37 4.94 -7.48 2.34
N ILE A 38 4.70 -6.24 1.89
CA ILE A 38 3.62 -5.93 0.93
C ILE A 38 4.18 -5.81 -0.48
N GLY A 39 5.30 -5.11 -0.64
CA GLY A 39 5.89 -4.87 -1.96
C GLY A 39 6.85 -3.69 -2.01
N PRO A 40 7.50 -3.47 -3.17
CA PRO A 40 8.25 -2.25 -3.41
C PRO A 40 7.30 -1.07 -3.60
N LEU A 41 7.66 0.08 -3.02
CA LEU A 41 6.81 1.28 -3.02
C LEU A 41 6.47 1.76 -4.43
N ASP A 42 7.46 1.75 -5.32
CA ASP A 42 7.32 2.14 -6.72
C ASP A 42 6.17 1.39 -7.43
N LYS A 43 6.10 0.07 -7.26
CA LYS A 43 5.05 -0.76 -7.86
C LYS A 43 3.68 -0.53 -7.25
N ILE A 44 3.62 -0.24 -5.95
CA ILE A 44 2.36 0.10 -5.28
C ILE A 44 1.85 1.44 -5.83
N VAL A 45 2.71 2.45 -5.92
CA VAL A 45 2.35 3.76 -6.49
C VAL A 45 1.96 3.60 -7.96
N GLU A 46 2.72 2.88 -8.77
CA GLU A 46 2.40 2.59 -10.17
C GLU A 46 1.01 1.93 -10.30
N PHE A 47 0.70 0.95 -9.45
CA PHE A 47 -0.61 0.30 -9.43
C PHE A 47 -1.74 1.29 -9.11
N TYR A 48 -1.56 2.18 -8.13
CA TYR A 48 -2.57 3.19 -7.77
C TYR A 48 -2.68 4.31 -8.80
N VAL A 49 -1.59 4.72 -9.43
CA VAL A 49 -1.62 5.72 -10.52
C VAL A 49 -2.32 5.14 -11.76
N ARG A 50 -2.15 3.84 -12.02
CA ARG A 50 -2.69 3.16 -13.20
C ARG A 50 -4.14 2.68 -13.04
N ASN A 51 -4.50 2.17 -11.87
CA ASN A 51 -5.83 1.60 -11.60
C ASN A 51 -6.69 2.48 -10.70
N GLY A 52 -6.07 3.35 -9.90
CA GLY A 52 -6.77 4.43 -9.22
C GLY A 52 -7.06 5.50 -10.25
N ASP A 53 -8.33 5.78 -10.44
CA ASP A 53 -8.85 6.91 -11.18
C ASP A 53 -8.32 8.23 -10.57
N VAL A 54 -7.06 8.57 -10.85
CA VAL A 54 -6.57 9.97 -10.82
C VAL A 54 -6.95 10.61 -12.16
N GLY A 55 -8.15 10.27 -12.65
CA GLY A 55 -8.60 10.39 -14.04
C GLY A 55 -9.97 11.04 -14.17
N GLY A 56 -10.66 11.36 -13.06
CA GLY A 56 -11.82 12.25 -13.07
C GLY A 56 -11.54 13.69 -13.54
N ILE A 57 -10.28 14.08 -13.81
CA ILE A 57 -9.96 15.44 -14.30
C ILE A 57 -8.81 15.50 -15.34
N PHE A 58 -8.53 14.42 -16.08
CA PHE A 58 -7.69 14.57 -17.28
C PHE A 58 -8.25 13.77 -18.45
N GLN A 59 -9.37 14.27 -18.97
CA GLN A 59 -9.83 13.96 -20.32
C GLN A 59 -9.36 15.07 -21.28
N PRO A 60 -8.18 14.97 -21.91
CA PRO A 60 -7.72 15.95 -22.89
C PRO A 60 -8.50 15.93 -24.23
N TRP A 61 -9.58 15.13 -24.33
CA TRP A 61 -10.35 14.93 -25.57
C TRP A 61 -11.80 15.46 -25.49
N ILE A 62 -12.19 16.22 -24.46
CA ILE A 62 -13.54 16.82 -24.32
C ILE A 62 -13.55 18.34 -24.56
N LEU A 63 -12.54 18.89 -25.24
CA LEU A 63 -12.54 20.30 -25.67
C LEU A 63 -12.47 20.47 -27.20
N ASP A 64 -13.05 19.54 -27.96
CA ASP A 64 -13.25 19.69 -29.41
C ASP A 64 -14.55 18.99 -29.85
N ARG A 65 -15.69 19.52 -29.42
CA ARG A 65 -16.98 19.25 -30.07
C ARG A 65 -17.96 20.39 -29.89
#